data_AF-A0A090APZ1-F1
#
_entry.id   AF-A0A090APZ1-F1
#
_cell.length_a   1.000
_cell.length_b   1.000
_cell.length_c   1.000
_cell.angle_alpha   90.00
_cell.angle_beta   90.00
_cell.angle_gamma   90.00
#
_symmetry.space_group_name_H-M   'P 1'
#
loop_
_entity.id
_entity.type
_entity.pdbx_description
1 polymer ?
#
loop_
_entity_poly.entity_id
_entity_poly.type
_entity_poly.pdbx_seq_one_letter_code
_entity_poly.pdbx_strand_id
1 'polypeptide(L)' 'MKPVLLRKKNKQDLKKELCSLYREKFNLKIQASFEDFKQTHLLKNVRRKIARVNTILNENIKEINHD' A
#
# COMPACT_ATOMS: atom_id res chain seq x y z
N MET A 1 3.54 9.54 0.16
CA MET A 1 3.10 9.16 -1.20
C MET A 1 1.86 9.98 -1.56
N LYS A 2 1.90 10.74 -2.66
CA LYS A 2 0.77 11.58 -3.12
C LYS A 2 -0.21 10.72 -3.95
N PRO A 3 -1.53 10.75 -3.64
CA PRO A 3 -2.53 9.88 -4.30
C PRO A 3 -2.70 10.14 -5.81
N VAL A 4 -2.38 11.35 -6.29
CA VAL A 4 -2.49 11.73 -7.72
C VAL A 4 -1.59 10.89 -8.64
N LEU A 5 -0.43 10.41 -8.14
CA LEU A 5 0.50 9.59 -8.93
C LEU A 5 0.05 8.13 -9.08
N LEU A 6 -0.81 7.63 -8.18
CA LEU A 6 -1.30 6.26 -8.22
C LEU A 6 -2.43 6.07 -9.23
N ARG A 7 -3.25 7.11 -9.48
CA ARG A 7 -4.33 7.06 -10.48
C ARG A 7 -3.82 6.97 -11.92
N LYS A 8 -2.57 7.36 -12.18
CA LYS A 8 -1.93 7.24 -13.51
C LYS A 8 -1.31 5.86 -13.76
N LYS A 9 -1.20 4.99 -12.76
CA LYS A 9 -0.59 3.67 -12.90
C LYS A 9 -1.61 2.63 -13.35
N ASN A 10 -1.17 1.71 -14.21
CA ASN A 10 -2.00 0.60 -14.67
C ASN A 10 -2.35 -0.36 -13.51
N LYS A 11 -3.49 -1.06 -13.61
CA LYS A 11 -3.96 -2.02 -12.59
C LYS A 11 -2.91 -3.08 -12.24
N GLN A 12 -2.13 -3.51 -13.22
CA GLN A 12 -1.02 -4.46 -13.02
C GLN A 12 0.09 -3.88 -12.15
N ASP A 13 0.45 -2.61 -12.35
CA ASP A 13 1.49 -1.95 -11.57
C ASP A 13 1.03 -1.65 -10.15
N LEU A 14 -0.25 -1.32 -9.97
CA LEU A 14 -0.86 -1.20 -8.63
C LEU A 14 -0.81 -2.53 -7.86
N LYS A 15 -1.08 -3.66 -8.53
CA LYS A 15 -0.93 -5.00 -7.91
C LYS A 15 0.52 -5.32 -7.56
N LYS A 16 1.48 -4.99 -8.43
CA LYS A 16 2.92 -5.17 -8.14
C LYS A 16 3.37 -4.32 -6.94
N GLU A 17 2.93 -3.08 -6.89
CA GLU A 17 3.22 -2.16 -5.79
C GLU A 17 2.59 -2.66 -4.48
N LEU A 18 1.37 -3.20 -4.54
CA LEU A 18 0.73 -3.84 -3.39
C LEU A 18 1.55 -5.03 -2.84
N CYS A 19 2.06 -5.91 -3.71
CA CYS A 19 2.95 -7.01 -3.31
C CYS A 19 4.24 -6.49 -2.64
N SER A 20 4.84 -5.43 -3.19
CA SER A 20 6.03 -4.80 -2.61
C SER A 20 5.74 -4.24 -1.21
N LEU A 21 4.61 -3.55 -1.03
CA LEU A 21 4.19 -3.01 0.28
C LEU A 21 3.91 -4.10 1.32
N TYR A 22 3.36 -5.25 0.90
CA TYR A 22 3.18 -6.38 1.82
C TYR A 22 4.52 -6.97 2.27
N ARG A 23 5.51 -7.04 1.39
CA ARG A 23 6.87 -7.46 1.74
C ARG A 23 7.55 -6.46 2.68
N GLU A 24 7.41 -5.16 2.42
CA GLU A 24 7.88 -4.08 3.31
C GLU A 24 7.24 -4.21 4.71
N LYS A 25 5.93 -4.46 4.77
CA LYS A 25 5.21 -4.70 6.03
C LYS A 25 5.74 -5.92 6.78
N PHE A 26 6.01 -7.02 6.09
CA PHE A 26 6.54 -8.25 6.69
C PHE A 26 7.93 -8.01 7.30
N ASN A 27 8.82 -7.38 6.53
CA ASN A 27 10.16 -7.03 7.01
C ASN A 27 10.10 -6.09 8.23
N LEU A 28 9.22 -5.09 8.22
CA LEU A 28 9.02 -4.20 9.36
C LEU A 28 8.42 -4.91 10.58
N LYS A 29 7.57 -5.93 10.39
CA LYS A 29 7.08 -6.75 11.51
C LYS A 29 8.21 -7.56 12.14
N ILE A 30 9.08 -8.17 11.34
CA ILE A 30 10.25 -8.89 11.85
C ILE A 30 11.17 -7.92 12.58
N GLN A 31 11.45 -6.75 12.01
CA GLN A 31 12.28 -5.73 12.65
C GLN A 31 11.67 -5.25 13.97
N ALA A 32 10.35 -5.13 14.04
CA ALA A 32 9.61 -4.75 15.24
C ALA A 32 9.57 -5.84 16.32
N SER A 33 9.93 -7.08 16.01
CA SER A 33 10.08 -8.15 17.00
C SER A 33 11.39 -8.07 17.76
N PHE A 34 12.37 -7.27 17.30
CA PHE A 34 13.56 -6.95 18.09
C PHE A 34 13.25 -5.86 19.11
N GLU A 35 13.76 -6.02 20.33
CA GLU A 35 13.41 -5.19 21.50
C GLU A 35 13.71 -3.69 21.32
N ASP A 36 14.62 -3.33 20.42
CA ASP A 36 15.06 -1.94 20.20
C ASP A 36 14.36 -1.20 19.04
N PHE A 37 13.23 -1.73 18.54
CA PHE A 37 12.57 -1.12 17.40
C PHE A 37 11.83 0.19 17.72
N LYS A 38 12.49 1.33 17.49
CA LYS A 38 11.95 2.67 17.74
C LYS A 38 11.02 3.22 16.64
N GLN A 39 10.96 2.58 15.47
CA GLN A 39 10.32 3.16 14.27
C GLN A 39 8.88 2.67 14.03
N THR A 40 8.05 2.64 15.08
CA THR A 40 6.65 2.17 15.03
C THR A 40 5.76 2.95 14.05
N HIS A 41 6.11 4.22 13.77
CA HIS A 41 5.41 5.07 12.80
C HIS A 41 5.52 4.52 11.36
N LEU A 42 6.57 3.80 11.01
CA LEU A 42 6.73 3.18 9.69
C LEU A 42 5.68 2.09 9.43
N LEU A 43 5.39 1.26 10.43
CA LEU A 43 4.30 0.26 10.37
C LEU A 43 2.94 0.91 10.12
N LYS A 44 2.68 2.08 10.72
CA LYS A 44 1.46 2.87 10.48
C LYS A 44 1.43 3.44 9.06
N ASN A 45 2.57 3.91 8.56
CA ASN A 45 2.69 4.47 7.22
C ASN A 45 2.48 3.39 6.14
N VAL A 46 3.09 2.21 6.27
CA VAL A 46 2.91 1.11 5.30
C VAL A 46 1.47 0.61 5.27
N ARG A 47 0.80 0.48 6.43
CA ARG A 47 -0.64 0.16 6.48
C ARG A 47 -1.49 1.16 5.71
N ARG A 48 -1.22 2.46 5.87
CA ARG A 48 -1.93 3.53 5.14
C ARG A 48 -1.63 3.50 3.65
N LYS A 49 -0.41 3.17 3.22
CA LYS A 49 -0.07 3.00 1.79
C LYS A 49 -0.89 1.87 1.17
N ILE A 50 -0.95 0.70 1.82
CA ILE A 50 -1.74 -0.46 1.38
C ILE A 50 -3.23 -0.08 1.24
N ALA A 51 -3.79 0.57 2.26
CA ALA A 51 -5.19 1.01 2.23
C ALA A 51 -5.49 1.92 1.04
N ARG A 52 -4.62 2.91 0.75
CA ARG A 52 -4.78 3.82 -0.39
C ARG A 52 -4.74 3.10 -1.73
N VAL A 53 -3.85 2.11 -1.91
CA VAL A 53 -3.79 1.31 -3.14
C VAL A 53 -5.08 0.51 -3.33
N ASN A 54 -5.59 -0.10 -2.27
CA ASN A 54 -6.87 -0.83 -2.31
C ASN A 54 -8.04 0.10 -2.63
N THR A 55 -8.08 1.31 -2.07
CA THR A 55 -9.11 2.30 -2.38
C THR A 55 -9.11 2.66 -3.87
N ILE A 56 -7.93 2.92 -4.45
CA ILE A 56 -7.82 3.27 -5.87
C ILE A 56 -8.21 2.08 -6.76
N LEU A 57 -7.84 0.85 -6.39
CA LEU A 57 -8.31 -0.34 -7.11
C LEU A 57 -9.84 -0.44 -7.10
N ASN A 58 -10.48 -0.14 -5.97
CA ASN A 58 -11.94 -0.13 -5.85
C ASN A 58 -12.60 1.04 -6.62
N GLU A 59 -11.98 2.23 -6.62
CA GLU A 59 -12.43 3.37 -7.45
C GLU A 59 -12.45 2.96 -8.94
N ASN A 60 -11.36 2.37 -9.44
CA ASN A 60 -11.28 1.90 -10.83
C ASN A 60 -12.30 0.80 -11.17
N ILE A 61 -12.67 -0.05 -10.21
CA ILE A 61 -13.69 -1.10 -10.43
C ILE A 61 -15.09 -0.47 -10.50
N LYS A 62 -15.36 0.55 -9.67
CA LYS A 62 -16.65 1.25 -9.67
C LYS A 62 -16.87 2.06 -10.95
N GLU A 63 -15.84 2.73 -11.46
CA GLU A 63 -15.92 3.48 -12.73
C GLU A 63 -16.32 2.57 -13.90
N ILE A 64 -15.75 1.35 -13.99
CA ILE A 64 -16.05 0.40 -15.08
C ILE A 64 -17.48 -0.16 -15.03
N ASN A 65 -18.08 -0.25 -13.85
CA ASN A 65 -19.46 -0.76 -13.71
C ASN A 65 -20.52 0.34 -13.90
N HIS A 66 -20.11 1.58 -14.17
CA HIS A 66 -21.03 2.70 -14.39
C HIS A 66 -21.09 3.17 -15.86
N ASP A 67 -20.36 2.50 -16.75
CA ASP A 67 -20.47 2.58 -18.22
C ASP A 67 -21.25 1.36 -18.75
#